data_AF-A0A1S5Y2R8-F1
#
_entry.id   AF-A0A1S5Y2R8-F1
#
_cell.length_a   1.000
_cell.length_b   1.000
_cell.length_c   1.000
_cell.angle_alpha   90.00
_cell.angle_beta   90.00
_cell.angle_gamma   90.00
#
_symmetry.space_group_name_H-M   'P 1'
#
loop_
_entity.id
_entity.type
_entity.pdbx_description
1 polymer ?
#
loop_
_entity_poly.entity_id
_entity_poly.type
_entity_poly.pdbx_seq_one_letter_code
_entity_poly.pdbx_strand_id
1 'polypeptide(L)'
;YPEVRIGSAKYSEDTLLSLPTLKAMDLYQESLAKQIGDGHRMIRGVSGSGKTIILSSRAKILHDENPDWKILIICYGIPLSRDIKGYVSAMFGELPKNVEIVSFHEWLLHKFGVYDDSYVEGLLSSYVANVPVYDAILIDEGQDMESSWLSLLASCLNPETGKFPYC
;
A
#
# COMPACT_ATOMS: atom_id res chain seq x y z
N TYR A 1 5.02 6.31 -17.24
CA TYR A 1 4.43 6.67 -15.93
C TYR A 1 5.36 7.62 -15.22
N PRO A 2 4.87 8.69 -14.56
CA PRO A 2 5.73 9.62 -13.82
C PRO A 2 6.36 8.90 -12.61
N GLU A 3 7.68 9.01 -12.47
CA GLU A 3 8.48 8.32 -11.44
C GLU A 3 8.82 9.30 -10.30
N VAL A 4 8.58 8.91 -9.05
CA VAL A 4 9.03 9.65 -7.86
C VAL A 4 10.20 8.88 -7.25
N ARG A 5 11.39 9.50 -7.24
CA ARG A 5 12.60 8.93 -6.64
C ARG A 5 12.85 9.59 -5.28
N ILE A 6 12.73 8.82 -4.21
CA ILE A 6 13.06 9.29 -2.86
C ILE A 6 14.56 9.02 -2.61
N GLY A 7 15.33 10.10 -2.42
CA GLY A 7 16.77 10.05 -2.20
C GLY A 7 17.14 9.38 -0.86
N SER A 8 18.28 8.71 -0.82
CA SER A 8 18.72 7.87 0.29
C SER A 8 18.98 8.65 1.59
N ALA A 9 17.97 8.80 2.43
CA ALA A 9 18.16 9.01 3.84
C ALA A 9 18.35 7.62 4.48
N LYS A 10 19.60 7.20 4.70
CA LYS A 10 19.92 5.96 5.43
C LYS A 10 19.54 6.14 6.89
N TYR A 11 18.31 5.80 7.24
CA TYR A 11 17.94 5.59 8.63
C TYR A 11 17.40 4.17 8.76
N SER A 12 18.07 3.36 9.56
CA SER A 12 17.57 2.04 9.96
C SER A 12 16.18 2.20 10.58
N GLU A 13 15.27 1.26 10.30
CA GLU A 13 13.90 1.23 10.86
C GLU A 13 13.92 1.38 12.39
N ASP A 14 14.87 0.73 13.06
CA ASP A 14 15.12 0.85 14.50
C ASP A 14 15.55 2.27 14.94
N THR A 15 16.22 3.02 14.07
CA THR A 15 16.65 4.41 14.33
C THR A 15 15.53 5.39 14.10
N LEU A 16 14.64 5.13 13.14
CA LEU A 16 13.44 5.95 12.93
C LEU A 16 12.46 5.81 14.10
N LEU A 17 12.33 4.60 14.65
CA LEU A 17 11.47 4.31 15.81
C LEU A 17 12.02 4.84 17.15
N SER A 18 13.32 5.15 17.24
CA SER A 18 13.99 5.55 18.49
C SER A 18 14.31 7.05 18.60
N LEU A 19 13.95 7.87 17.61
CA LEU A 19 14.15 9.32 17.67
C LEU A 19 13.11 9.98 18.60
N PRO A 20 13.53 10.64 19.69
CA PRO A 20 12.61 11.16 20.69
C PRO A 20 12.07 12.53 20.24
N THR A 21 11.07 12.55 19.35
CA THR A 21 9.97 13.55 19.36
C THR A 21 8.86 13.06 18.41
N LEU A 22 7.85 12.35 18.94
CA LEU A 22 6.66 11.89 18.19
C LEU A 22 6.15 12.94 17.19
N LYS A 23 6.04 14.20 17.64
CA LYS A 23 5.55 15.32 16.82
C LYS A 23 6.42 15.69 15.62
N ALA A 24 7.75 15.60 15.74
CA ALA A 24 8.65 15.91 14.62
C ALA A 24 8.72 14.76 13.62
N MET A 25 8.58 13.53 14.11
CA MET A 25 8.51 12.31 13.31
C MET A 25 7.21 12.27 12.49
N ASP A 26 6.07 12.58 13.10
CA ASP A 26 4.77 12.67 12.43
C ASP A 26 4.81 13.71 11.29
N LEU A 27 5.35 14.89 11.55
CA LEU A 27 5.49 15.96 10.55
C LEU A 27 6.42 15.55 9.39
N TYR A 28 7.48 14.80 9.65
CA TYR A 28 8.39 14.31 8.62
C TYR A 28 7.73 13.26 7.74
N GLN A 29 7.08 12.27 8.34
CA GLN A 29 6.32 11.24 7.63
C GLN A 29 5.19 11.86 6.79
N GLU A 30 4.48 12.82 7.37
CA GLU A 30 3.44 13.58 6.68
C GLU A 30 4.01 14.37 5.50
N SER A 31 5.17 15.00 5.66
CA SER A 31 5.85 15.73 4.58
C SER A 31 6.26 14.81 3.42
N LEU A 32 6.79 13.61 3.73
CA LEU A 32 7.17 12.60 2.73
C LEU A 32 5.94 12.04 2.01
N ALA A 33 4.88 11.75 2.75
CA ALA A 33 3.63 11.24 2.19
C ALA A 33 2.94 12.28 1.29
N LYS A 34 2.98 13.58 1.66
CA LYS A 34 2.50 14.68 0.80
C LYS A 34 3.32 14.87 -0.46
N GLN A 35 4.64 14.60 -0.42
CA GLN A 35 5.50 14.67 -1.61
C GLN A 35 5.17 13.60 -2.67
N ILE A 36 4.48 12.52 -2.30
CA ILE A 36 3.99 11.52 -3.26
C ILE A 36 2.98 12.17 -4.24
N GLY A 37 2.10 13.05 -3.75
CA GLY A 37 1.04 13.71 -4.54
C GLY A 37 -0.06 12.76 -5.03
N ASP A 38 -0.86 13.23 -6.00
CA ASP A 38 -2.06 12.53 -6.52
C ASP A 38 -1.77 11.74 -7.81
N GLY A 39 -2.49 10.65 -8.10
CA GLY A 39 -2.38 9.85 -9.33
C GLY A 39 -1.49 8.59 -9.26
N HIS A 40 -1.38 7.83 -10.37
CA HIS A 40 -0.59 6.58 -10.45
C HIS A 40 0.93 6.87 -10.37
N ARG A 41 1.56 6.55 -9.24
CA ARG A 41 2.99 6.82 -9.01
C ARG A 41 3.63 5.71 -8.21
N MET A 42 4.70 5.13 -8.76
CA MET A 42 5.47 4.05 -8.14
C MET A 42 6.62 4.63 -7.31
N ILE A 43 6.74 4.22 -6.04
CA ILE A 43 7.81 4.69 -5.14
C ILE A 43 8.98 3.70 -5.17
N ARG A 44 10.04 4.04 -5.93
CA ARG A 44 11.26 3.21 -6.01
C ARG A 44 12.36 3.69 -5.07
N GLY A 45 13.21 2.75 -4.63
CA GLY A 45 14.46 3.00 -3.88
C GLY A 45 14.99 1.72 -3.23
N VAL A 46 16.15 1.78 -2.58
CA VAL A 46 16.83 0.60 -2.02
C VAL A 46 16.13 0.02 -0.79
N SER A 47 16.29 -1.28 -0.53
CA SER A 47 15.84 -1.92 0.71
C SER A 47 16.38 -1.16 1.94
N GLY A 48 15.54 -0.98 2.98
CA GLY A 48 15.87 -0.18 4.16
C GLY A 48 15.78 1.35 3.97
N SER A 49 15.06 1.83 2.94
CA SER A 49 14.81 3.27 2.71
C SER A 49 13.55 3.84 3.37
N GLY A 50 12.85 3.04 4.18
CA GLY A 50 11.65 3.48 4.89
C GLY A 50 10.38 3.54 4.03
N LYS A 51 10.32 2.83 2.89
CA LYS A 51 9.12 2.78 2.02
C LYS A 51 7.87 2.37 2.76
N THR A 52 8.00 1.32 3.56
CA THR A 52 6.91 0.79 4.36
C THR A 52 6.36 1.84 5.33
N ILE A 53 7.22 2.64 5.96
CA ILE A 53 6.81 3.75 6.85
C ILE A 53 6.10 4.85 6.05
N ILE A 54 6.66 5.23 4.90
CA ILE A 54 6.08 6.27 4.03
C ILE A 54 4.71 5.83 3.50
N LEU A 55 4.59 4.59 3.03
CA LEU A 55 3.35 3.98 2.55
C LEU A 55 2.30 3.95 3.65
N SER A 56 2.69 3.51 4.84
CA SER A 56 1.80 3.42 6.01
C SER A 56 1.34 4.80 6.48
N SER A 57 2.21 5.81 6.44
CA SER A 57 1.84 7.21 6.69
C SER A 57 0.88 7.75 5.63
N ARG A 58 1.09 7.41 4.35
CA ARG A 58 0.19 7.79 3.26
C ARG A 58 -1.20 7.17 3.43
N ALA A 59 -1.28 5.91 3.83
CA ALA A 59 -2.55 5.25 4.13
C ALA A 59 -3.30 5.98 5.26
N LYS A 60 -2.58 6.45 6.29
CA LYS A 60 -3.16 7.29 7.36
C LYS A 60 -3.72 8.60 6.84
N ILE A 61 -2.95 9.34 6.05
CA ILE A 61 -3.42 10.60 5.46
C ILE A 61 -4.68 10.37 4.61
N LEU A 62 -4.68 9.35 3.75
CA LEU A 62 -5.84 9.04 2.91
C LEU A 62 -7.09 8.71 3.74
N HIS A 63 -6.93 7.97 4.83
CA HIS A 63 -8.02 7.68 5.76
C HIS A 63 -8.50 8.92 6.52
N ASP A 64 -7.58 9.74 7.04
CA ASP A 64 -7.93 10.95 7.79
C ASP A 64 -8.63 11.99 6.87
N GLU A 65 -8.23 12.07 5.60
CA GLU A 65 -8.87 12.91 4.57
C GLU A 65 -10.20 12.33 4.10
N ASN A 66 -10.33 11.00 4.07
CA ASN A 66 -11.52 10.30 3.58
C ASN A 66 -11.87 9.09 4.49
N PRO A 67 -12.54 9.32 5.63
CA PRO A 67 -12.76 8.29 6.65
C PRO A 67 -13.55 7.07 6.18
N ASP A 68 -14.37 7.23 5.13
CA ASP A 68 -15.21 6.16 4.56
C ASP A 68 -14.51 5.35 3.46
N TRP A 69 -13.33 5.78 3.00
CA TRP A 69 -12.62 5.11 1.91
C TRP A 69 -12.18 3.71 2.30
N LYS A 70 -12.42 2.75 1.43
CA LYS A 70 -11.90 1.39 1.57
C LYS A 70 -10.49 1.33 0.99
N ILE A 71 -9.50 1.20 1.87
CA ILE A 71 -8.08 1.27 1.54
C ILE A 71 -7.47 -0.14 1.62
N LEU A 72 -6.76 -0.55 0.57
CA LEU A 72 -5.96 -1.79 0.56
C LEU A 72 -4.48 -1.44 0.61
N ILE A 73 -3.75 -2.03 1.54
CA ILE A 73 -2.29 -2.10 1.52
C ILE A 73 -1.91 -3.54 1.20
N ILE A 74 -1.20 -3.73 0.10
CA ILE A 74 -0.82 -5.05 -0.40
C ILE A 74 0.69 -5.13 -0.59
N CYS A 75 1.27 -6.29 -0.32
CA CYS A 75 2.70 -6.53 -0.52
C CYS A 75 2.96 -7.94 -1.06
N TYR A 76 4.16 -8.17 -1.57
CA TYR A 76 4.52 -9.48 -2.13
C TYR A 76 4.60 -10.59 -1.05
N GLY A 77 5.30 -10.35 0.06
CA GLY A 77 5.61 -11.37 1.07
C GLY A 77 4.78 -11.30 2.36
N ILE A 78 4.48 -12.47 2.95
CA ILE A 78 3.78 -12.62 4.23
C ILE A 78 4.53 -12.00 5.44
N PRO A 79 5.88 -12.06 5.56
CA PRO A 79 6.57 -11.39 6.66
C PRO A 79 6.34 -9.88 6.64
N LEU A 80 6.44 -9.29 5.43
CA LEU A 80 6.26 -7.86 5.22
C LEU A 80 4.84 -7.39 5.55
N SER A 81 3.80 -8.21 5.27
CA SER A 81 2.42 -7.84 5.62
C SER A 81 2.21 -7.73 7.13
N ARG A 82 2.93 -8.53 7.94
CA ARG A 82 2.89 -8.47 9.40
C ARG A 82 3.59 -7.23 9.93
N ASP A 83 4.74 -6.87 9.36
CA ASP A 83 5.50 -5.69 9.74
C ASP A 83 4.70 -4.42 9.42
N ILE A 84 4.16 -4.31 8.19
CA ILE A 84 3.24 -3.23 7.77
C ILE A 84 2.07 -3.12 8.76
N LYS A 85 1.45 -4.23 9.13
CA LYS A 85 0.32 -4.22 10.07
C LYS A 85 0.71 -3.69 11.44
N GLY A 86 1.91 -4.02 11.93
CA GLY A 86 2.46 -3.46 13.17
C GLY A 86 2.64 -1.95 13.09
N TYR A 87 3.27 -1.45 12.03
CA TYR A 87 3.49 -0.02 11.80
C TYR A 87 2.18 0.77 11.67
N VAL A 88 1.27 0.28 10.83
CA VAL A 88 -0.02 0.93 10.60
C VAL A 88 -0.83 0.94 11.91
N SER A 89 -0.90 -0.19 12.62
CA SER A 89 -1.64 -0.23 13.91
C SER A 89 -1.04 0.74 14.93
N ALA A 90 0.29 0.88 15.00
CA ALA A 90 0.94 1.85 15.89
C ALA A 90 0.60 3.30 15.52
N MET A 91 0.48 3.64 14.23
CA MET A 91 0.14 4.99 13.77
C MET A 91 -1.34 5.34 13.94
N PHE A 92 -2.24 4.36 13.80
CA PHE A 92 -3.67 4.57 14.00
C PHE A 92 -4.12 4.39 15.46
N GLY A 93 -3.30 3.76 16.30
CA GLY A 93 -3.69 3.28 17.63
C GLY A 93 -4.55 2.00 17.56
N GLU A 94 -5.60 2.02 16.76
CA GLU A 94 -6.41 0.86 16.37
C GLU A 94 -6.60 0.85 14.85
N LEU A 95 -6.38 -0.29 14.20
CA LEU A 95 -6.52 -0.39 12.74
C LEU A 95 -7.99 -0.18 12.31
N PRO A 96 -8.29 0.81 11.44
CA PRO A 96 -9.66 1.03 10.98
C PRO A 96 -10.20 -0.16 10.19
N LYS A 97 -11.51 -0.44 10.32
CA LYS A 97 -12.16 -1.58 9.66
C LYS A 97 -12.16 -1.50 8.13
N ASN A 98 -12.03 -0.29 7.59
CA ASN A 98 -11.97 0.00 6.16
C ASN A 98 -10.53 0.02 5.62
N VAL A 99 -9.52 -0.32 6.42
CA VAL A 99 -8.13 -0.47 5.99
C VAL A 99 -7.74 -1.95 6.05
N GLU A 100 -7.51 -2.55 4.88
CA GLU A 100 -7.09 -3.95 4.74
C GLU A 100 -5.58 -4.01 4.46
N ILE A 101 -4.86 -4.87 5.17
CA ILE A 101 -3.40 -5.05 5.02
C ILE A 101 -3.12 -6.54 4.87
N VAL A 102 -2.57 -6.95 3.73
CA VAL A 102 -2.51 -8.38 3.36
C VAL A 102 -1.46 -8.64 2.27
N SER A 103 -0.90 -9.85 2.21
CA SER A 103 -0.06 -10.23 1.07
C SER A 103 -0.89 -10.52 -0.19
N PHE A 104 -0.29 -10.46 -1.39
CA PHE A 104 -1.04 -10.72 -2.62
C PHE A 104 -1.74 -12.08 -2.63
N HIS A 105 -1.03 -13.14 -2.24
CA HIS A 105 -1.55 -14.51 -2.24
C HIS A 105 -2.69 -14.71 -1.24
N GLU A 106 -2.57 -14.14 -0.03
CA GLU A 106 -3.65 -14.18 0.96
C GLU A 106 -4.87 -13.40 0.47
N TRP A 107 -4.67 -12.25 -0.18
CA TRP A 107 -5.75 -11.48 -0.77
C TRP A 107 -6.45 -12.25 -1.90
N LEU A 108 -5.68 -12.86 -2.81
CA LEU A 108 -6.20 -13.68 -3.89
C LEU A 108 -7.08 -14.83 -3.35
N LEU A 109 -6.60 -15.50 -2.30
CA LEU A 109 -7.35 -16.56 -1.63
C LEU A 109 -8.64 -16.03 -0.99
N HIS A 110 -8.56 -14.93 -0.25
CA HIS A 110 -9.72 -14.38 0.48
C HIS A 110 -10.80 -13.82 -0.45
N LYS A 111 -10.42 -13.21 -1.58
CA LYS A 111 -11.38 -12.54 -2.48
C LYS A 111 -11.88 -13.44 -3.59
N PHE A 112 -11.06 -14.37 -4.07
CA PHE A 112 -11.38 -15.19 -5.24
C PHE A 112 -11.37 -16.69 -4.93
N GLY A 113 -10.94 -17.13 -3.74
CA GLY A 113 -10.82 -18.55 -3.40
C GLY A 113 -9.67 -19.25 -4.14
N VAL A 114 -8.71 -18.49 -4.65
CA VAL A 114 -7.61 -18.95 -5.51
C VAL A 114 -6.29 -18.79 -4.77
N TYR A 115 -5.49 -19.85 -4.70
CA TYR A 115 -4.17 -19.82 -4.08
C TYR A 115 -3.02 -19.75 -5.11
N ASP A 116 -3.29 -20.21 -6.32
CA ASP A 116 -2.32 -20.36 -7.41
C ASP A 116 -2.42 -19.14 -8.35
N ASP A 117 -1.30 -18.45 -8.53
CA ASP A 117 -1.19 -17.23 -9.33
C ASP A 117 -1.41 -17.46 -10.83
N SER A 118 -1.26 -18.69 -11.32
CA SER A 118 -1.53 -19.06 -12.72
C SER A 118 -2.99 -18.82 -13.13
N TYR A 119 -3.91 -18.72 -12.17
CA TYR A 119 -5.32 -18.42 -12.44
C TYR A 119 -5.61 -16.91 -12.61
N VAL A 120 -4.65 -16.03 -12.31
CA VAL A 120 -4.85 -14.57 -12.37
C VAL A 120 -5.22 -14.11 -13.78
N GLU A 121 -4.63 -14.67 -14.82
CA GLU A 121 -5.00 -14.36 -16.21
C GLU A 121 -6.44 -14.79 -16.56
N GLY A 122 -6.85 -15.95 -16.02
CA GLY A 122 -8.23 -16.42 -16.11
C GLY A 122 -9.20 -15.47 -15.40
N LEU A 123 -8.83 -14.95 -14.23
CA LEU A 123 -9.63 -13.96 -13.51
C LEU A 123 -9.76 -12.65 -14.30
N LEU A 124 -8.67 -12.15 -14.87
CA LEU A 124 -8.70 -10.93 -15.70
C LEU A 124 -9.64 -11.05 -16.90
N SER A 125 -9.71 -12.24 -17.51
CA SER A 125 -10.57 -12.49 -18.67
C SER A 125 -12.05 -12.77 -18.32
N SER A 126 -12.34 -13.22 -17.10
CA SER A 126 -13.69 -13.70 -16.72
C SER A 126 -14.40 -12.91 -15.61
N TYR A 127 -13.69 -12.16 -14.76
CA TYR A 127 -14.23 -11.60 -13.52
C TYR A 127 -14.51 -10.09 -13.51
N VAL A 128 -14.50 -9.41 -14.67
CA VAL A 128 -14.62 -7.94 -14.74
C VAL A 128 -15.88 -7.39 -14.05
N ALA A 129 -16.95 -8.19 -13.90
CA ALA A 129 -18.21 -7.74 -13.30
C ALA A 129 -18.29 -7.83 -11.76
N ASN A 130 -17.43 -8.60 -11.07
CA ASN A 130 -17.57 -8.90 -9.63
C ASN A 130 -16.23 -8.88 -8.87
N VAL A 131 -15.36 -7.92 -9.18
CA VAL A 131 -14.13 -7.69 -8.41
C VAL A 131 -14.43 -6.87 -7.14
N PRO A 132 -13.69 -7.08 -6.04
CA PRO A 132 -13.78 -6.20 -4.88
C PRO A 132 -13.36 -4.78 -5.27
N VAL A 133 -14.12 -3.78 -4.84
CA VAL A 133 -13.81 -2.37 -5.09
C VAL A 133 -13.09 -1.76 -3.89
N TYR A 134 -12.09 -0.94 -4.17
CA TYR A 134 -11.31 -0.15 -3.21
C TYR A 134 -11.14 1.28 -3.71
N ASP A 135 -11.20 2.25 -2.79
CA ASP A 135 -11.01 3.66 -3.12
C ASP A 135 -9.52 4.03 -3.27
N ALA A 136 -8.64 3.25 -2.62
CA ALA A 136 -7.19 3.35 -2.77
C ALA A 136 -6.52 1.97 -2.60
N ILE A 137 -5.48 1.69 -3.38
CA ILE A 137 -4.64 0.48 -3.27
C ILE A 137 -3.17 0.87 -3.26
N LEU A 138 -2.46 0.65 -2.14
CA LEU A 138 -1.04 0.90 -1.94
C LEU A 138 -0.24 -0.43 -2.03
N ILE A 139 0.87 -0.49 -2.77
CA ILE A 139 1.55 -1.75 -3.15
C ILE A 139 3.04 -1.79 -2.73
N ASP A 140 3.33 -2.21 -1.50
CA ASP A 140 4.73 -2.35 -1.11
C ASP A 140 5.44 -3.43 -1.95
N GLU A 141 6.68 -3.15 -2.35
CA GLU A 141 7.49 -4.01 -3.23
C GLU A 141 6.83 -4.36 -4.58
N GLY A 142 6.06 -3.44 -5.17
CA GLY A 142 5.40 -3.64 -6.46
C GLY A 142 6.33 -3.98 -7.63
N GLN A 143 7.64 -3.71 -7.54
CA GLN A 143 8.61 -4.16 -8.56
C GLN A 143 8.80 -5.67 -8.60
N ASP A 144 8.47 -6.38 -7.52
CA ASP A 144 8.60 -7.83 -7.38
C ASP A 144 7.30 -8.55 -7.77
N MET A 145 6.24 -7.82 -8.16
CA MET A 145 4.96 -8.36 -8.60
C MET A 145 4.88 -8.55 -10.12
N GLU A 146 4.10 -9.55 -10.55
CA GLU A 146 3.81 -9.76 -11.96
C GLU A 146 2.86 -8.71 -12.55
N SER A 147 2.97 -8.47 -13.86
CA SER A 147 2.12 -7.49 -14.55
C SER A 147 0.64 -7.86 -14.53
N SER A 148 0.33 -9.16 -14.55
CA SER A 148 -1.02 -9.71 -14.43
C SER A 148 -1.63 -9.38 -13.06
N TRP A 149 -0.83 -9.45 -11.99
CA TRP A 149 -1.27 -9.14 -10.63
C TRP A 149 -1.59 -7.66 -10.47
N LEU A 150 -0.69 -6.80 -10.96
CA LEU A 150 -0.89 -5.35 -10.96
C LEU A 150 -2.13 -4.95 -11.76
N SER A 151 -2.41 -5.66 -12.86
CA SER A 151 -3.61 -5.46 -13.68
C SER A 151 -4.88 -5.89 -12.95
N LEU A 152 -4.84 -6.99 -12.19
CA LEU A 152 -5.98 -7.44 -11.37
C LEU A 152 -6.26 -6.45 -10.23
N LEU A 153 -5.21 -5.90 -9.61
CA LEU A 153 -5.37 -4.86 -8.60
C LEU A 153 -5.90 -3.56 -9.22
N ALA A 154 -5.50 -3.24 -10.46
CA ALA A 154 -6.01 -2.08 -11.19
C ALA A 154 -7.52 -2.16 -11.41
N SER A 155 -8.04 -3.34 -11.74
CA SER A 155 -9.47 -3.53 -11.97
C SER A 155 -10.30 -3.41 -10.69
N CYS A 156 -9.66 -3.55 -9.52
CA CYS A 156 -10.28 -3.39 -8.21
C CYS A 156 -10.35 -1.92 -7.73
N LEU A 157 -9.77 -0.96 -8.47
CA LEU A 157 -9.85 0.46 -8.12
C LEU A 157 -11.23 1.02 -8.45
N ASN A 158 -11.81 1.76 -7.51
CA ASN A 158 -13.02 2.53 -7.75
C ASN A 158 -12.75 3.58 -8.86
N PRO A 159 -13.49 3.55 -9.98
CA PRO A 159 -13.26 4.48 -11.09
C PRO A 159 -13.63 5.93 -10.74
N GLU A 160 -14.50 6.15 -9.75
CA GLU A 160 -14.94 7.49 -9.34
C GLU A 160 -13.94 8.20 -8.42
N THR A 161 -13.23 7.44 -7.57
CA THR A 161 -12.14 7.97 -6.74
C THR A 161 -10.77 7.86 -7.43
N GLY A 162 -10.76 7.31 -8.65
CA GLY A 162 -9.65 6.62 -9.33
C GLY A 162 -8.35 7.38 -9.57
N LYS A 163 -7.67 7.85 -8.51
CA LYS A 163 -6.35 8.50 -8.59
C LYS A 163 -5.48 8.36 -7.33
N PHE A 164 -5.50 7.28 -6.54
CA PHE A 164 -4.62 7.20 -5.35
C PHE A 164 -4.02 5.81 -5.09
N PRO A 165 -2.74 5.75 -4.69
CA PRO A 165 -1.70 5.17 -5.55
C PRO A 165 -1.26 3.78 -5.13
N TYR A 166 -0.84 3.02 -6.15
CA TYR A 166 0.27 2.06 -6.10
C TYR A 166 1.52 2.71 -5.50
N CYS A 167 1.58 2.93 -4.18
CA CYS A 167 2.88 3.04 -3.53
C CYS A 167 3.70 1.81 -3.87
#